data_AF-A0A392U7M3-F1
#
_entry.id   AF-A0A392U7M3-F1
#
_cell.length_a   1.000
_cell.length_b   1.000
_cell.length_c   1.000
_cell.angle_alpha   90.00
_cell.angle_beta   90.00
_cell.angle_gamma   90.00
#
_symmetry.space_group_name_H-M   'P 1'
#
loop_
_entity.id
_entity.type
_entity.pdbx_description
1 polymer ?
#
loop_
_entity_poly.entity_id
_entity_poly.type
_entity_poly.pdbx_seq_one_letter_code
_entity_poly.pdbx_strand_id
1 'polypeptide(L)' 'MFASLIMEEKLEVDALPVVCEFPDVFPEDISDLPPEREVKFYIDVVPGTSPISMAPYRMSAA' A
#
# COMPACT_ATOMS: atom_id res chain seq x y z
N MET A 1 8.65 10.53 -18.39
CA MET A 1 9.31 9.25 -18.73
C MET A 1 8.87 8.15 -17.77
N PHE A 2 8.96 8.33 -16.44
CA PHE A 2 8.45 7.35 -15.46
C PHE A 2 6.93 7.12 -15.52
N ALA A 3 6.13 8.19 -15.62
CA ALA A 3 4.68 8.06 -15.74
C ALA A 3 4.22 7.28 -16.98
N SER A 4 4.98 7.35 -18.08
CA SER A 4 4.67 6.58 -19.29
C SER A 4 4.96 5.09 -19.13
N LEU A 5 6.04 4.71 -18.44
CA LEU A 5 6.36 3.30 -18.19
C LEU A 5 5.34 2.64 -17.27
N ILE A 6 4.91 3.34 -16.22
CA ILE A 6 3.86 2.86 -15.30
C ILE A 6 2.51 2.71 -16.03
N MET A 7 2.21 3.62 -16.98
CA MET A 7 0.99 3.55 -17.77
C MET A 7 1.03 2.42 -18.81
N GLU A 8 2.19 2.17 -19.44
CA GLU A 8 2.38 1.09 -20.41
C GLU A 8 2.30 -0.29 -19.72
N GLU A 9 2.93 -0.43 -18.55
CA GLU A 9 2.84 -1.63 -17.70
C GLU A 9 1.42 -1.87 -17.17
N LYS A 10 0.70 -0.81 -16.76
CA LYS A 10 -0.70 -0.92 -16.30
C LYS A 10 -1.60 -1.52 -17.37
N LEU A 11 -1.46 -1.11 -18.64
CA LEU A 11 -2.24 -1.66 -19.74
C LEU A 11 -1.98 -3.16 -19.97
N GLU A 12 -0.76 -3.64 -19.69
CA GLU A 12 -0.42 -5.06 -19.76
C GLU A 12 -1.03 -5.86 -18.60
N VAL A 13 -1.06 -5.27 -17.39
CA VAL A 13 -1.64 -5.89 -16.19
C VAL A 13 -3.17 -5.94 -16.24
N ASP A 14 -3.81 -4.89 -16.75
CA ASP A 14 -5.27 -4.82 -16.88
C ASP A 14 -5.82 -5.87 -17.85
N ALA A 15 -4.99 -6.35 -18.79
CA ALA A 15 -5.33 -7.42 -19.74
C ALA A 15 -5.26 -8.83 -19.13
N LEU A 16 -4.73 -8.99 -17.92
CA LEU A 16 -4.67 -10.29 -17.26
C LEU A 16 -6.09 -10.74 -16.86
N PRO A 17 -6.51 -11.98 -17.20
CA PRO A 17 -7.86 -12.46 -16.90
C PRO A 17 -8.25 -12.31 -15.42
N VAL A 18 -7.29 -12.53 -14.51
CA VAL A 18 -7.51 -12.40 -13.06
C VAL A 18 -7.80 -10.96 -12.66
N VAL A 19 -7.19 -9.96 -13.29
CA VAL A 19 -7.46 -8.55 -12.96
C VAL A 19 -8.84 -8.15 -13.48
N CYS A 20 -9.18 -8.57 -14.70
CA CYS A 20 -10.50 -8.38 -15.29
C CYS A 20 -11.64 -9.03 -14.49
N GLU A 21 -11.38 -10.19 -13.87
CA GLU A 21 -12.35 -10.94 -13.06
C GLU A 21 -12.61 -10.30 -11.68
N PHE A 22 -11.68 -9.48 -11.16
CA PHE A 22 -11.75 -8.88 -9.82
C PHE A 22 -11.44 -7.37 -9.82
N PRO A 23 -12.26 -6.55 -10.50
CA PRO A 23 -12.00 -5.11 -10.66
C PRO A 23 -12.08 -4.31 -9.36
N ASP A 24 -12.75 -4.84 -8.34
CA ASP A 24 -12.89 -4.28 -7.00
C ASP A 24 -11.66 -4.54 -6.11
N VAL A 25 -10.89 -5.59 -6.40
CA VAL A 25 -9.66 -5.97 -5.69
C VAL A 25 -8.44 -5.21 -6.22
N PHE A 26 -8.46 -4.85 -7.50
CA PHE A 26 -7.39 -4.13 -8.20
C PHE A 26 -7.86 -2.75 -8.71
N PRO A 27 -8.27 -1.83 -7.82
CA PRO A 27 -8.69 -0.50 -8.25
C PRO A 27 -7.51 0.30 -8.79
N GLU A 28 -7.79 1.18 -9.76
CA GLU A 28 -6.77 2.06 -10.36
C GLU A 28 -6.14 3.03 -9.35
N ASP A 29 -6.91 3.40 -8.32
CA ASP A 29 -6.49 4.25 -7.21
C ASP A 29 -6.48 3.45 -5.90
N ILE A 30 -5.39 3.56 -5.13
CA ILE A 30 -5.32 2.96 -3.79
C ILE A 30 -6.08 3.86 -2.81
N SER A 31 -7.06 3.31 -2.09
CA SER A 31 -7.70 4.03 -0.99
C SER A 31 -6.68 4.30 0.12
N ASP A 32 -6.59 5.55 0.60
CA ASP A 32 -5.58 5.99 1.57
C ASP A 32 -5.58 5.21 2.89
N LEU A 33 -6.70 4.55 3.22
CA LEU A 33 -6.85 3.72 4.39
C LEU A 33 -7.11 2.27 3.99
N PRO A 34 -6.47 1.30 4.66
CA PRO A 34 -6.82 -0.10 4.46
C PRO A 34 -8.30 -0.31 4.81
N PRO A 35 -9.00 -1.21 4.10
CA PRO A 35 -10.39 -1.55 4.41
C PRO A 35 -10.56 -1.94 5.88
N GLU A 36 -11.76 -1.70 6.43
CA GLU A 36 -12.10 -2.14 7.78
C GLU A 36 -11.93 -3.66 7.85
N ARG A 37 -11.06 -4.11 8.76
CA ARG A 37 -10.76 -5.53 8.91
C ARG A 37 -11.67 -6.11 9.99
N GLU A 38 -12.29 -7.24 9.70
CA GLU A 38 -13.17 -7.94 10.65
C GLU A 38 -12.44 -8.40 11.92
N VAL A 39 -11.12 -8.54 11.84
CA VAL A 39 -10.26 -8.97 12.95
C VAL A 39 -9.31 -7.87 13.38
N LYS A 40 -9.12 -7.75 14.70
CA LYS A 40 -8.12 -6.85 15.29
C LYS A 40 -6.73 -7.46 15.12
N PHE A 41 -5.79 -6.64 14.66
CA PHE A 41 -4.38 -7.03 14.53
C PHE A 41 -3.67 -6.73 15.85
N TYR A 42 -2.92 -7.72 16.34
CA TYR A 42 -2.04 -7.58 17.49
C TYR A 42 -0.61 -7.69 17.02
N ILE A 43 0.27 -6.85 17.57
CA ILE A 43 1.71 -6.95 17.34
C ILE A 43 2.30 -7.61 18.59
N ASP A 44 2.68 -8.87 18.45
CA ASP A 44 3.40 -9.56 19.51
C ASP A 44 4.84 -9.08 19.54
N VAL A 45 5.25 -8.60 20.71
CA VAL A 45 6.60 -8.11 20.94
C VAL A 45 7.33 -9.12 21.82
N VAL A 46 8.61 -9.33 21.55
CA VAL A 46 9.45 -10.18 22.40
C VAL A 46 9.43 -9.64 23.84
N PRO A 47 9.24 -10.50 24.86
CA PRO A 47 9.26 -10.05 26.25
C PRO A 47 10.55 -9.27 26.57
N GLY A 48 10.39 -8.07 27.15
CA GLY A 48 11.50 -7.18 27.50
C GLY A 48 11.83 -6.11 26.46
N THR A 49 11.17 -6.07 25.30
CA THR A 49 11.30 -4.93 24.39
C THR A 49 10.68 -3.66 24.97
N SER A 50 11.45 -2.59 25.01
CA SER A 50 10.97 -1.25 25.38
C SER A 50 10.45 -0.49 24.16
N PRO A 51 9.51 0.47 24.33
CA PRO A 51 9.13 1.39 23.27
C PRO A 51 10.35 2.14 22.70
N ILE A 52 10.31 2.41 21.40
CA ILE A 52 11.32 3.22 20.70
C ILE A 52 10.75 4.63 20.44
N SER A 53 11.58 5.65 20.64
CA SER A 53 11.26 7.04 20.32
C SER A 53 12.44 7.66 19.60
N MET A 54 12.23 8.11 18.36
CA MET A 54 13.24 8.74 17.52
C MET A 54 12.67 10.05 16.97
N ALA A 55 13.51 11.09 16.89
CA ALA A 55 13.11 12.34 16.28
C ALA A 55 12.82 12.14 14.77
N PRO A 56 11.74 12.74 14.24
CA PRO A 56 11.48 12.73 12.80
C PRO A 56 12.63 13.37 12.01
N TYR A 57 12.83 12.92 10.78
CA TYR A 57 13.79 13.56 9.88
C TYR A 57 13.33 14.98 9.51
N ARG A 58 14.29 15.88 9.24
CA ARG A 58 13.99 17.24 8.77
C ARG A 58 13.51 17.18 7.32
N MET A 59 12.22 17.46 7.09
CA MET A 59 11.67 17.64 5.74
C MET A 59 11.96 19.06 5.24
N SER A 60 12.14 19.23 3.93
CA SER A 60 12.18 20.56 3.30
C SER A 60 10.77 21.19 3.30
N ALA A 61 10.70 22.51 3.12
CA ALA A 61 9.43 23.17 2.84
C ALA A 61 8.85 22.70 1.50
N ALA A 62 7.52 22.76 1.38
CA ALA A 62 6.79 22.53 0.14
C ALA A 62 6.96 23.71 -0.84
#